data_AF-A0A8X8WYB6-F1
#
_entry.id   AF-A0A8X8WYB6-F1
#
_cell.length_a   1.000
_cell.length_b   1.000
_cell.length_c   1.000
_cell.angle_alpha   90.00
_cell.angle_beta   90.00
_cell.angle_gamma   90.00
#
_symmetry.space_group_name_H-M   'P 1'
#
loop_
_entity.id
_entity.type
_entity.pdbx_description
1 polymer ?
#
loop_
_entity_poly.entity_id
_entity_poly.type
_entity_poly.pdbx_seq_one_letter_code
_entity_poly.pdbx_strand_id
1 'polypeptide(L)'
;MHNYLRRYMPRCTEYNPDLHPAGRVEGAEDGRVPCPPPLPRLLRSERTALQNANSVRGFEVVEAAKQAVEAICPSCAEVLAVAARDATVAAGGPSWTVNLGRRDSPAAATRALAENDLPRSTNPLSTLISNLANKNLNVRDLVALSGSHTIGQARCVNIRDRIYDNASIDPDFVITLRRIFPQPGGDRWMG
;
A
#
# COMPACT_ATOMS: atom_id res chain seq x y z
N MET A 1 1.47 8.23 2.12
CA MET A 1 1.99 6.85 1.94
C MET A 1 2.74 6.59 0.61
N HIS A 2 3.23 7.61 -0.13
CA HIS A 2 3.66 7.45 -1.54
C HIS A 2 5.10 6.97 -1.82
N ASN A 3 6.02 7.01 -0.85
CA ASN A 3 7.42 6.56 -1.04
C ASN A 3 7.68 5.11 -0.59
N TYR A 4 6.64 4.38 -0.19
CA TYR A 4 6.75 2.99 0.25
C TYR A 4 6.95 1.97 -0.89
N LEU A 5 6.82 2.42 -2.14
CA LEU A 5 6.61 1.57 -3.32
C LEU A 5 7.89 1.28 -4.12
N ARG A 6 9.09 1.61 -3.61
CA ARG A 6 10.38 1.36 -4.32
C ARG A 6 11.15 0.12 -3.85
N ARG A 7 10.79 -0.49 -2.72
CA ARG A 7 11.54 -1.63 -2.13
C ARG A 7 10.68 -2.70 -1.44
N TYR A 8 9.39 -2.45 -1.27
CA TYR A 8 8.45 -3.27 -0.49
C TYR A 8 7.14 -3.51 -1.24
N MET A 9 7.19 -3.53 -2.57
CA MET A 9 6.02 -3.87 -3.38
C MET A 9 6.17 -5.26 -4.00
N PRO A 10 5.35 -6.23 -3.55
CA PRO A 10 5.45 -7.61 -3.98
C PRO A 10 4.63 -7.81 -5.25
N ARG A 11 5.29 -7.71 -6.42
CA ARG A 11 4.71 -7.73 -7.79
C ARG A 11 3.27 -7.21 -7.80
N CYS A 12 2.31 -7.91 -8.43
CA CYS A 12 0.86 -7.85 -8.16
C CYS A 12 0.08 -9.06 -8.71
N THR A 13 0.59 -9.78 -9.74
CA THR A 13 -0.13 -10.92 -10.34
C THR A 13 0.11 -12.26 -9.67
N GLU A 14 -0.96 -13.02 -9.41
CA GLU A 14 -0.93 -14.48 -9.37
C GLU A 14 -0.86 -15.03 -10.81
N TYR A 15 -0.05 -16.07 -11.06
CA TYR A 15 0.07 -16.64 -12.41
C TYR A 15 -1.24 -17.38 -12.75
N ASN A 16 -2.04 -16.80 -13.65
CA ASN A 16 -3.23 -17.45 -14.19
C ASN A 16 -2.85 -18.28 -15.44
N PRO A 17 -2.83 -19.63 -15.35
CA PRO A 17 -2.47 -20.49 -16.48
C PRO A 17 -3.50 -20.46 -17.62
N ASP A 18 -4.74 -20.05 -17.37
CA ASP A 18 -5.80 -20.02 -18.39
C ASP A 18 -5.70 -18.79 -19.29
N LEU A 19 -5.12 -17.69 -18.79
CA LEU A 19 -4.81 -16.47 -19.55
C LEU A 19 -3.42 -16.52 -20.21
N HIS A 20 -2.51 -17.32 -19.64
CA HIS A 20 -1.17 -17.54 -20.18
C HIS A 20 -0.88 -19.05 -20.25
N PRO A 21 -1.49 -19.77 -21.21
CA PRO A 21 -1.19 -21.18 -21.41
C PRO A 21 0.30 -21.35 -21.67
N ALA A 22 0.93 -22.26 -20.93
CA ALA A 22 2.37 -22.53 -21.01
C ALA A 22 2.72 -23.23 -22.34
N GLY A 23 2.74 -22.46 -23.43
CA GLY A 23 3.02 -22.99 -24.76
C GLY A 23 2.34 -22.26 -25.91
N ARG A 24 2.70 -20.99 -26.14
CA ARG A 24 3.17 -20.59 -27.48
C ARG A 24 4.00 -19.30 -27.42
N VAL A 25 5.28 -19.39 -27.81
CA VAL A 25 6.01 -18.20 -28.29
C VAL A 25 5.60 -18.04 -29.75
N GLU A 26 4.35 -17.57 -29.94
CA GLU A 26 3.81 -17.34 -31.28
C GLU A 26 4.41 -16.04 -31.82
N GLY A 27 5.30 -16.18 -32.79
CA GLY A 27 5.74 -15.10 -33.69
C GLY A 27 6.20 -13.79 -33.04
N ALA A 28 7.52 -13.56 -33.00
CA ALA A 28 8.07 -12.20 -32.89
C ALA A 28 7.89 -11.40 -34.21
N GLU A 29 6.71 -11.47 -34.83
CA GLU A 29 6.42 -10.86 -36.13
C GLU A 29 6.19 -9.34 -36.04
N ASP A 30 5.87 -8.83 -34.84
CA ASP A 30 5.56 -7.42 -34.59
C ASP A 30 6.71 -6.67 -33.85
N GLY A 31 7.89 -7.28 -33.72
CA GLY A 31 9.08 -6.70 -33.06
C GLY A 31 8.94 -6.39 -31.56
N ARG A 32 7.76 -6.63 -30.98
CA ARG A 32 7.44 -6.36 -29.57
C ARG A 32 8.10 -7.42 -28.69
N VAL A 33 9.01 -6.99 -27.81
CA VAL A 33 9.65 -7.89 -26.83
C VAL A 33 8.55 -8.54 -25.98
N PRO A 34 8.43 -9.89 -25.95
CA PRO A 34 7.44 -10.56 -25.13
C PRO A 34 7.63 -10.16 -23.66
N CYS A 35 6.52 -9.89 -22.95
CA CYS A 35 6.61 -9.63 -21.52
C CYS A 35 7.32 -10.84 -20.85
N PRO A 36 8.26 -10.62 -19.92
CA PRO A 36 8.85 -11.73 -19.19
C PRO A 36 7.73 -12.53 -18.51
N PRO A 37 7.73 -13.86 -18.58
CA PRO A 37 6.63 -14.68 -18.06
C PRO A 37 6.37 -14.34 -16.59
N PRO A 38 5.12 -14.29 -16.11
CA PRO A 38 4.81 -13.87 -14.75
C PRO A 38 5.57 -14.73 -13.74
N LEU A 39 6.57 -14.14 -13.10
CA LEU A 39 7.48 -14.87 -12.23
C LEU A 39 6.71 -15.45 -11.04
N PRO A 40 6.85 -16.76 -10.74
CA PRO A 40 6.05 -17.40 -9.69
C PRO A 40 6.15 -16.71 -8.32
N ARG A 41 5.00 -16.69 -7.65
CA ARG A 41 4.77 -16.35 -6.22
C ARG A 41 4.89 -14.89 -5.79
N LEU A 42 3.70 -14.30 -5.70
CA LEU A 42 3.18 -13.64 -4.50
C LEU A 42 2.72 -14.68 -3.44
N LEU A 43 2.31 -14.39 -2.19
CA LEU A 43 2.48 -13.27 -1.26
C LEU A 43 2.10 -13.77 0.15
N ARG A 44 3.07 -14.00 1.05
CA ARG A 44 2.73 -14.38 2.44
C ARG A 44 3.50 -13.63 3.52
N SER A 45 4.79 -13.34 3.33
CA SER A 45 5.63 -12.67 4.32
C SER A 45 5.13 -11.28 4.69
N GLU A 46 4.95 -10.39 3.71
CA GLU A 46 4.56 -8.99 3.96
C GLU A 46 3.07 -8.86 4.30
N ARG A 47 2.19 -9.66 3.69
CA ARG A 47 0.74 -9.67 4.01
C ARG A 47 0.45 -10.08 5.46
N THR A 48 1.36 -10.83 6.10
CA THR A 48 1.25 -11.26 7.50
C THR A 48 2.03 -10.40 8.49
N ALA A 49 2.68 -9.31 8.03
CA ALA A 49 3.24 -8.30 8.91
C ALA A 49 2.13 -7.59 9.70
N LEU A 50 2.37 -7.28 10.97
CA LEU A 50 1.39 -6.69 11.89
C LEU A 50 0.61 -5.49 11.31
N GLN A 51 1.31 -4.59 10.61
CA GLN A 51 0.74 -3.38 10.01
C GLN A 51 -0.15 -3.67 8.78
N ASN A 52 0.05 -4.81 8.11
CA ASN A 52 -0.64 -5.20 6.87
C ASN A 52 -1.77 -6.20 7.10
N ALA A 53 -1.62 -7.10 8.08
CA ALA A 53 -2.55 -8.18 8.38
C ALA A 53 -3.94 -7.62 8.76
N ASN A 54 -4.97 -8.02 8.01
CA ASN A 54 -6.33 -7.51 8.13
C ASN A 54 -6.41 -5.96 8.03
N SER A 55 -5.53 -5.35 7.22
CA SER A 55 -5.37 -3.88 7.13
C SER A 55 -5.27 -3.42 5.67
N VAL A 56 -4.25 -3.86 4.93
CA VAL A 56 -4.08 -3.53 3.50
C VAL A 56 -5.08 -4.33 2.65
N ARG A 57 -5.65 -3.68 1.63
CA ARG A 57 -6.72 -4.18 0.75
C ARG A 57 -6.57 -3.63 -0.67
N GLY A 58 -7.38 -4.10 -1.62
CA GLY A 58 -7.32 -3.66 -3.02
C GLY A 58 -6.34 -4.46 -3.89
N PHE A 59 -5.87 -5.62 -3.43
CA PHE A 59 -4.95 -6.48 -4.20
C PHE A 59 -5.58 -6.91 -5.52
N GLU A 60 -6.84 -7.33 -5.44
CA GLU A 60 -7.74 -7.71 -6.54
C GLU A 60 -7.93 -6.59 -7.58
N VAL A 61 -7.93 -5.32 -7.15
CA VAL A 61 -8.03 -4.18 -8.06
C VAL A 61 -6.72 -3.95 -8.82
N VAL A 62 -5.58 -4.10 -8.14
CA VAL A 62 -4.26 -3.94 -8.79
C VAL A 62 -3.92 -5.12 -9.69
N GLU A 63 -4.32 -6.34 -9.32
CA GLU A 63 -4.30 -7.55 -10.15
C GLU A 63 -5.10 -7.31 -11.45
N ALA A 64 -6.38 -6.94 -11.35
CA ALA A 64 -7.23 -6.67 -12.51
C ALA A 64 -6.69 -5.53 -13.39
N ALA A 65 -6.18 -4.45 -12.78
CA ALA A 65 -5.56 -3.34 -13.49
C ALA A 65 -4.32 -3.81 -14.27
N LYS A 66 -3.43 -4.60 -13.63
CA LYS A 66 -2.21 -5.15 -14.25
C LYS A 66 -2.55 -6.08 -15.41
N GLN A 67 -3.50 -7.00 -15.24
CA GLN A 67 -4.00 -7.86 -16.32
C GLN A 67 -4.54 -7.05 -17.51
N ALA A 68 -5.32 -5.99 -17.26
CA ALA A 68 -5.87 -5.12 -18.31
C ALA A 68 -4.81 -4.35 -19.12
N VAL A 69 -3.60 -4.14 -18.58
CA VAL A 69 -2.49 -3.45 -19.26
C VAL A 69 -1.33 -4.38 -19.63
N GLU A 70 -1.48 -5.70 -19.51
CA GLU A 70 -0.38 -6.65 -19.72
C GLU A 70 0.21 -6.56 -21.13
N ALA A 71 -0.60 -6.21 -22.14
CA ALA A 71 -0.17 -6.06 -23.54
C ALA A 71 0.88 -4.95 -23.79
N ILE A 72 1.13 -4.07 -22.81
CA ILE A 72 2.21 -3.07 -22.83
C ILE A 72 3.29 -3.33 -21.75
N CYS A 73 3.27 -4.52 -21.14
CA CYS A 73 4.25 -5.06 -20.19
C CYS A 73 4.71 -4.13 -19.03
N PRO A 74 3.86 -3.34 -18.35
CA PRO A 74 4.31 -2.47 -17.26
C PRO A 74 4.61 -3.30 -16.00
N SER A 75 5.56 -2.87 -15.19
CA SER A 75 5.78 -3.52 -13.88
C SER A 75 4.62 -3.26 -12.93
N CYS A 76 4.42 -4.16 -11.98
CA CYS A 76 3.39 -4.00 -10.96
C CYS A 76 3.69 -2.78 -10.05
N ALA A 77 4.98 -2.50 -9.80
CA ALA A 77 5.45 -1.30 -9.13
C ALA A 77 5.09 0.01 -9.88
N GLU A 78 4.91 -0.02 -11.21
CA GLU A 78 4.39 1.10 -12.00
C GLU A 78 2.87 1.17 -11.95
N VAL A 79 2.16 0.05 -12.18
CA VAL A 79 0.68 -0.02 -12.10
C VAL A 79 0.20 0.58 -10.78
N LEU A 80 0.84 0.21 -9.66
CA LEU A 80 0.46 0.73 -8.35
C LEU A 80 0.85 2.19 -8.12
N ALA A 81 1.93 2.68 -8.72
CA ALA A 81 2.29 4.10 -8.65
C ALA A 81 1.32 4.98 -9.46
N VAL A 82 0.82 4.48 -10.59
CA VAL A 82 -0.22 5.13 -11.40
C VAL A 82 -1.58 5.05 -10.69
N ALA A 83 -1.98 3.87 -10.22
CA ALA A 83 -3.25 3.67 -9.51
C ALA A 83 -3.35 4.55 -8.25
N ALA A 84 -2.25 4.76 -7.51
CA ALA A 84 -2.25 5.65 -6.34
C ALA A 84 -2.40 7.14 -6.72
N ARG A 85 -1.89 7.56 -7.89
CA ARG A 85 -2.13 8.90 -8.45
C ARG A 85 -3.58 9.04 -8.91
N ASP A 86 -4.08 8.08 -9.67
CA ASP A 86 -5.45 8.10 -10.22
C ASP A 86 -6.51 8.07 -9.11
N ALA A 87 -6.31 7.26 -8.06
CA ALA A 87 -7.14 7.27 -6.87
C ALA A 87 -7.11 8.60 -6.11
N THR A 88 -5.97 9.30 -6.11
CA THR A 88 -5.86 10.64 -5.50
C THR A 88 -6.66 11.67 -6.30
N VAL A 89 -6.59 11.62 -7.64
CA VAL A 89 -7.38 12.49 -8.53
C VAL A 89 -8.88 12.19 -8.43
N ALA A 90 -9.26 10.92 -8.38
CA ALA A 90 -10.66 10.49 -8.20
C ALA A 90 -11.24 10.95 -6.85
N ALA A 91 -10.41 11.12 -5.83
CA ALA A 91 -10.77 11.69 -4.53
C ALA A 91 -10.77 13.24 -4.50
N GLY A 92 -10.63 13.91 -5.65
CA GLY A 92 -10.58 15.38 -5.75
C GLY A 92 -9.22 16.00 -5.43
N GLY A 93 -8.18 15.18 -5.29
CA GLY A 93 -6.80 15.63 -5.07
C GLY A 93 -6.09 16.10 -6.35
N PRO A 94 -4.87 16.64 -6.23
CA PRO A 94 -4.08 17.11 -7.37
C PRO A 94 -3.65 15.93 -8.25
N SER A 95 -3.48 16.19 -9.55
CA SER A 95 -2.76 15.28 -10.46
C SER A 95 -1.27 15.62 -10.52
N TRP A 96 -0.44 14.63 -10.82
CA TRP A 96 0.99 14.80 -11.08
C TRP A 96 1.48 13.77 -12.10
N THR A 97 2.64 14.05 -12.71
CA THR A 97 3.35 13.10 -13.57
C THR A 97 3.98 11.99 -12.73
N VAL A 98 3.63 10.74 -13.00
CA VAL A 98 4.20 9.58 -12.31
C VAL A 98 5.50 9.18 -13.00
N ASN A 99 6.61 9.16 -12.26
CA ASN A 99 7.89 8.66 -12.76
C ASN A 99 7.85 7.13 -12.89
N LEU A 100 7.73 6.67 -14.14
CA LEU A 100 7.78 5.27 -14.58
C LEU A 100 9.24 4.75 -14.64
N GLY A 101 9.43 3.53 -15.15
CA GLY A 101 10.71 2.82 -15.21
C GLY A 101 11.04 2.03 -13.94
N ARG A 102 10.06 1.76 -13.08
CA ARG A 102 10.26 0.85 -11.94
C ARG A 102 10.30 -0.60 -12.45
N ARG A 103 10.86 -1.50 -11.63
CA ARG A 103 10.87 -2.94 -11.90
C ARG A 103 10.40 -3.67 -10.66
N ASP A 104 9.75 -4.80 -10.86
CA ASP A 104 9.28 -5.64 -9.76
C ASP A 104 10.44 -6.35 -9.06
N SER A 105 10.33 -6.51 -7.75
CA SER A 105 11.37 -7.16 -6.96
C SER A 105 11.50 -8.67 -7.33
N PRO A 106 12.72 -9.22 -7.41
CA PRO A 106 12.91 -10.66 -7.57
C PRO A 106 12.42 -11.48 -6.36
N ALA A 107 12.28 -10.86 -5.18
CA ALA A 107 11.78 -11.49 -3.97
C ALA A 107 10.88 -10.54 -3.15
N ALA A 108 9.90 -11.09 -2.42
CA ALA A 108 9.15 -10.33 -1.41
C ALA A 108 10.05 -10.00 -0.21
N ALA A 109 9.77 -8.89 0.48
CA ALA A 109 10.44 -8.58 1.75
C ALA A 109 10.04 -9.59 2.83
N THR A 110 10.88 -9.72 3.86
CA THR A 110 10.56 -10.56 5.02
C THR A 110 9.49 -9.88 5.88
N ARG A 111 8.73 -10.68 6.64
CA ARG A 111 7.76 -10.16 7.62
C ARG A 111 8.44 -9.19 8.59
N ALA A 112 9.60 -9.56 9.12
CA ALA A 112 10.37 -8.73 10.05
C ALA A 112 10.84 -7.40 9.44
N LEU A 113 11.23 -7.39 8.16
CA LEU A 113 11.62 -6.16 7.47
C LEU A 113 10.42 -5.22 7.29
N ALA A 114 9.26 -5.76 6.87
CA ALA A 114 8.03 -4.98 6.81
C ALA A 114 7.59 -4.45 8.19
N GLU A 115 7.68 -5.26 9.25
CA GLU A 115 7.33 -4.85 10.62
C GLU A 115 8.28 -3.80 11.22
N ASN A 116 9.55 -3.79 10.80
CA ASN A 116 10.57 -2.81 11.20
C ASN A 116 10.38 -1.48 10.48
N ASP A 117 10.21 -1.52 9.15
CA ASP A 117 10.12 -0.31 8.33
C ASP A 117 8.75 0.40 8.50
N LEU A 118 7.64 -0.34 8.55
CA LEU A 118 6.28 0.24 8.53
C LEU A 118 5.95 0.96 9.86
N PRO A 119 5.60 2.26 9.83
CA PRO A 119 5.23 2.99 11.03
C PRO A 119 3.92 2.44 11.63
N ARG A 120 3.81 2.51 12.96
CA ARG A 120 2.62 2.18 13.74
C ARG A 120 1.88 3.47 14.13
N SER A 121 0.57 3.39 14.29
CA SER A 121 -0.28 4.51 14.76
C SER A 121 0.09 5.02 16.17
N THR A 122 0.79 4.20 16.95
CA THR A 122 1.29 4.51 18.30
C THR A 122 2.74 5.01 18.33
N ASN A 123 3.44 5.13 17.18
CA ASN A 123 4.80 5.64 17.19
C ASN A 123 4.86 7.14 17.53
N PRO A 124 5.82 7.58 18.36
CA PRO A 124 6.07 9.00 18.60
C PRO A 124 6.67 9.67 17.37
N LEU A 125 6.54 11.00 17.29
CA LEU A 125 7.02 11.81 16.17
C LEU A 125 8.50 11.56 15.82
N SER A 126 9.36 11.38 16.83
CA SER A 126 10.79 11.09 16.64
C SER A 126 11.01 9.79 15.85
N THR A 127 10.28 8.72 16.17
CA THR A 127 10.33 7.45 15.40
C THR A 127 9.83 7.65 13.98
N LEU A 128 8.75 8.41 13.77
CA LEU A 128 8.23 8.68 12.42
C LEU A 128 9.26 9.45 11.57
N ILE A 129 9.95 10.43 12.15
CA ILE A 129 11.03 11.18 11.48
C ILE A 129 12.19 10.23 11.12
N SER A 130 12.68 9.41 12.06
CA SER A 130 13.76 8.46 11.79
C SER A 130 13.40 7.44 10.71
N ASN A 131 12.18 6.88 10.74
CA ASN A 131 11.73 5.90 9.74
C ASN A 131 11.69 6.49 8.33
N LEU A 132 11.35 7.77 8.18
CA LEU A 132 11.34 8.46 6.89
C LEU A 132 12.74 8.95 6.47
N ALA A 133 13.58 9.38 7.41
CA ALA A 133 14.98 9.71 7.15
C ALA A 133 15.75 8.50 6.57
N ASN A 134 15.48 7.29 7.06
CA ASN A 134 15.99 6.02 6.52
C ASN A 134 15.56 5.74 5.05
N LYS A 135 14.64 6.51 4.49
CA LYS A 135 14.20 6.47 3.08
C LYS A 135 14.58 7.75 2.30
N ASN A 136 15.49 8.57 2.84
CA ASN A 136 15.90 9.88 2.32
C ASN A 136 14.75 10.90 2.26
N LEU A 137 13.84 10.87 3.23
CA LEU A 137 12.71 11.80 3.35
C LEU A 137 12.85 12.64 4.61
N ASN A 138 12.52 13.92 4.51
CA ASN A 138 12.65 14.88 5.59
C ASN A 138 11.31 15.12 6.32
N VAL A 139 11.31 16.04 7.29
CA VAL A 139 10.11 16.37 8.10
C VAL A 139 8.99 16.99 7.26
N ARG A 140 9.30 17.75 6.20
CA ARG A 140 8.30 18.29 5.27
C ARG A 140 7.62 17.16 4.49
N ASP A 141 8.39 16.16 4.08
CA ASP A 141 7.85 14.95 3.44
C ASP A 141 6.96 14.16 4.41
N LEU A 142 7.33 14.04 5.70
CA LEU A 142 6.48 13.43 6.72
C LEU A 142 5.12 14.12 6.83
N VAL A 143 5.11 15.45 6.96
CA VAL A 143 3.87 16.25 7.07
C VAL A 143 3.03 16.11 5.80
N ALA A 144 3.63 16.26 4.61
CA ALA A 144 2.91 16.12 3.34
C ALA A 144 2.35 14.69 3.14
N LEU A 145 3.13 13.65 3.47
CA LEU A 145 2.70 12.26 3.33
C LEU A 145 1.67 11.83 4.39
N SER A 146 1.64 12.49 5.56
CA SER A 146 0.59 12.30 6.57
C SER A 146 -0.77 12.84 6.10
N GLY A 147 -0.78 13.79 5.16
CA GLY A 147 -1.99 14.25 4.48
C GLY A 147 -2.79 13.14 3.77
N SER A 148 -2.18 11.97 3.49
CA SER A 148 -2.93 10.82 2.94
C SER A 148 -3.99 10.24 3.90
N HIS A 149 -4.04 10.65 5.16
CA HIS A 149 -5.13 10.34 6.09
C HIS A 149 -6.37 11.25 5.95
N THR A 150 -6.41 12.15 4.96
CA THR A 150 -7.61 12.94 4.64
C THR A 150 -8.74 12.12 4.01
N ILE A 151 -8.46 10.88 3.61
CA ILE A 151 -9.40 9.90 3.07
C ILE A 151 -9.12 8.51 3.65
N GLY A 152 -10.10 7.61 3.51
CA GLY A 152 -9.98 6.22 3.94
C GLY A 152 -10.50 5.99 5.36
N GLN A 153 -10.20 4.81 5.91
CA GLN A 153 -10.76 4.35 7.17
C GLN A 153 -9.72 3.67 8.05
N ALA A 154 -9.81 3.87 9.36
CA ALA A 154 -8.97 3.24 10.37
C ALA A 154 -9.74 2.18 11.16
N ARG A 155 -9.05 1.11 11.58
CA ARG A 155 -9.58 0.11 12.52
C ARG A 155 -9.48 0.64 13.95
N CYS A 156 -10.48 0.34 14.78
CA CYS A 156 -10.54 0.78 16.17
C CYS A 156 -9.28 0.40 16.96
N VAL A 157 -8.75 -0.81 16.76
CA VAL A 157 -7.53 -1.29 17.43
C VAL A 157 -6.30 -0.40 17.22
N ASN A 158 -6.27 0.44 16.18
CA ASN A 158 -5.14 1.33 15.91
C ASN A 158 -5.22 2.66 16.70
N ILE A 159 -6.37 2.99 17.30
CA ILE A 159 -6.62 4.30 17.94
C ILE A 159 -7.27 4.21 19.33
N ARG A 160 -7.76 3.03 19.75
CA ARG A 160 -8.49 2.82 21.01
C ARG A 160 -7.76 3.38 22.23
N ASP A 161 -6.47 3.07 22.39
CA ASP A 161 -5.64 3.56 23.49
C ASP A 161 -5.59 5.10 23.53
N ARG A 162 -5.63 5.77 22.36
CA ARG A 162 -5.68 7.23 22.31
C ARG A 162 -7.04 7.80 22.73
N ILE A 163 -8.14 7.05 22.54
CA ILE A 163 -9.52 7.47 22.92
C ILE A 163 -9.78 7.34 24.42
N TYR A 164 -9.11 6.38 25.08
CA TYR A 164 -9.35 6.05 26.48
C TYR A 164 -8.23 6.53 27.42
N ASP A 165 -6.97 6.52 26.97
CA ASP A 165 -5.79 6.73 27.85
C ASP A 165 -4.99 8.01 27.55
N ASN A 166 -5.32 8.76 26.48
CA ASN A 166 -4.55 9.93 26.04
C ASN A 166 -5.37 11.23 26.08
N ALA A 167 -4.80 12.27 26.70
CA ALA A 167 -5.44 13.58 26.87
C ALA A 167 -5.31 14.51 25.64
N SER A 168 -4.50 14.17 24.64
CA SER A 168 -4.24 15.02 23.46
C SER A 168 -5.25 14.79 22.32
N ILE A 169 -6.54 14.69 22.66
CA ILE A 169 -7.66 14.68 21.71
C ILE A 169 -8.70 15.67 22.25
N ASP A 170 -9.34 16.42 21.34
CA ASP A 170 -10.47 17.28 21.66
C ASP A 170 -11.58 16.51 22.43
N PRO A 171 -12.07 17.03 23.58
CA PRO A 171 -13.03 16.31 24.41
C PRO A 171 -14.36 15.97 23.73
N ASP A 172 -14.89 16.85 22.88
CA ASP A 172 -16.16 16.62 22.16
C ASP A 172 -15.97 15.57 21.06
N PHE A 173 -14.80 15.57 20.42
CA PHE A 173 -14.42 14.49 19.52
C PHE A 173 -14.23 13.16 20.26
N VAL A 174 -13.67 13.14 21.47
CA VAL A 174 -13.59 11.91 22.30
C VAL A 174 -14.99 11.36 22.62
N ILE A 175 -15.97 12.21 22.95
CA ILE A 175 -17.37 11.77 23.16
C ILE A 175 -17.91 11.09 21.89
N THR A 176 -17.65 11.67 20.72
CA THR A 176 -18.06 11.11 19.43
C THR A 176 -17.37 9.76 19.16
N LEU A 177 -16.06 9.67 19.36
CA LEU A 177 -15.28 8.44 19.17
C LEU A 177 -15.72 7.32 20.13
N ARG A 178 -16.05 7.63 21.39
CA ARG A 178 -16.54 6.63 22.36
C ARG A 178 -17.91 6.07 22.01
N ARG A 179 -18.77 6.83 21.32
CA ARG A 179 -20.05 6.32 20.75
C ARG A 179 -19.85 5.38 19.57
N ILE A 180 -18.87 5.66 18.71
CA ILE A 180 -18.50 4.81 17.56
C ILE A 180 -17.78 3.53 18.05
N PHE A 181 -16.98 3.65 19.10
CA PHE A 181 -16.11 2.61 19.65
C PHE A 181 -16.35 2.34 21.15
N PRO A 182 -17.54 1.84 21.53
CA PRO A 182 -17.84 1.54 22.93
C PRO A 182 -16.93 0.44 23.48
N GLN A 183 -16.74 0.44 24.80
CA GLN A 183 -16.23 -0.71 25.55
C GLN A 183 -17.36 -1.34 26.37
N PRO A 184 -17.42 -2.68 26.50
CA PRO A 184 -16.64 -3.66 25.76
C PRO A 184 -17.10 -3.73 24.29
N GLY A 185 -16.17 -3.80 23.34
CA GLY A 185 -16.52 -3.75 21.92
C GLY A 185 -15.42 -4.27 21.01
N GLY A 186 -15.83 -4.97 19.95
CA GLY A 186 -14.92 -5.56 18.97
C GLY A 186 -14.13 -4.54 18.15
N ASP A 187 -13.45 -5.05 17.13
CA ASP A 187 -12.73 -4.22 16.17
C ASP A 187 -13.64 -3.85 14.99
N ARG A 188 -13.71 -2.55 14.68
CA ARG A 188 -14.56 -1.96 13.64
C ARG A 188 -13.77 -0.94 12.84
N TRP A 189 -14.15 -0.74 11.58
CA TRP A 189 -13.65 0.34 10.73
C TRP A 189 -14.39 1.65 11.01
N MET A 190 -13.70 2.78 10.88
CA MET A 190 -14.24 4.14 10.94
C MET A 190 -13.60 5.01 9.87
N GLY A 191 -14.43 5.80 9.20
CA GLY A 191 -14.11 6.94 8.34
C GLY A 191 -15.33 7.18 7.48
#